data_AF-A0A6J1WIG5-F1
#
_entry.id   AF-A0A6J1WIG5-F1
#
_cell.length_a   1.000
_cell.length_b   1.000
_cell.length_c   1.000
_cell.angle_alpha   90.00
_cell.angle_beta   90.00
_cell.angle_gamma   90.00
#
_symmetry.space_group_name_H-M   'P 1'
#
loop_
_entity.id
_entity.type
_entity.pdbx_description
1 polymer ?
#
loop_
_entity_poly.entity_id
_entity_poly.type
_entity_poly.pdbx_seq_one_letter_code
_entity_poly.pdbx_strand_id
1 'polypeptide(L)'
;MSSISFKLIFPIFNSLQSIIIFILLSVIFIRIVRNIYNNTNITMKLIVKKLQGGECCVEVMSTTYISEIKRQISNKLHIPVEEQKLLFMGRSLADEKTVQAYPLIKDGTRLNLVVKKPDGLYEASLKYFKKLGMSDVEAMNTANRLMKVVQDKFNKLSWDDIERLSMDCILDERGQSRPHVENETECDDMFNL
;
A
#
# COMPACT_ATOMS: atom_id res chain seq x y z
N MET A 1 -25.33 45.14 -12.66
CA MET A 1 -25.32 43.73 -12.23
C MET A 1 -24.33 43.57 -11.09
N SER A 2 -24.87 43.45 -9.87
CA SER A 2 -24.32 42.81 -8.67
C SER A 2 -22.85 43.06 -8.28
N SER A 3 -22.52 44.30 -7.92
CA SER A 3 -21.38 44.59 -7.04
C SER A 3 -21.81 44.40 -5.59
N ILE A 4 -21.72 43.16 -5.09
CA ILE A 4 -21.89 42.85 -3.67
C ILE A 4 -20.66 43.43 -2.96
N SER A 5 -20.82 44.66 -2.46
CA SER A 5 -19.80 45.38 -1.74
C SER A 5 -19.55 44.68 -0.41
N PHE A 6 -18.31 44.26 -0.20
CA PHE A 6 -17.76 43.59 1.00
C PHE A 6 -17.72 44.51 2.26
N LYS A 7 -18.73 45.37 2.42
CA LYS A 7 -18.69 46.56 3.28
C LYS A 7 -19.67 46.52 4.48
N LEU A 8 -20.03 45.32 4.97
CA LEU A 8 -21.08 45.18 5.98
C LEU A 8 -20.78 44.26 7.18
N ILE A 9 -19.51 43.93 7.45
CA ILE A 9 -19.13 43.32 8.73
C ILE A 9 -17.89 44.05 9.21
N PHE A 10 -18.05 45.20 9.87
CA PHE A 10 -17.16 45.73 10.93
C PHE A 10 -17.60 47.17 11.27
N PRO A 11 -18.67 47.36 12.07
CA PRO A 11 -18.77 48.57 12.84
C PRO A 11 -18.65 48.25 14.34
N ILE A 12 -17.78 49.02 15.01
CA ILE A 12 -17.74 49.28 16.47
C ILE A 12 -17.04 48.21 17.33
N PHE A 13 -15.71 48.26 17.45
CA PHE A 13 -14.97 47.60 18.55
C PHE A 13 -13.99 48.60 19.19
N ASN A 14 -14.52 49.67 19.80
CA ASN A 14 -13.74 50.69 20.54
C ASN A 14 -13.98 50.64 22.06
N SER A 15 -14.28 49.47 22.62
CA SER A 15 -14.46 49.27 24.06
C SER A 15 -13.61 48.11 24.57
N LEU A 16 -12.97 48.28 25.74
CA LEU A 16 -12.22 47.22 26.44
C LEU A 16 -13.02 45.91 26.55
N GLN A 17 -14.34 46.03 26.76
CA GLN A 17 -15.24 44.88 26.91
C GLN A 17 -15.28 43.99 25.66
N SER A 18 -15.19 44.62 24.50
CA SER A 18 -15.21 43.98 23.19
C SER A 18 -13.91 43.19 22.91
N ILE A 19 -12.76 43.71 23.36
CA ILE A 19 -11.46 43.02 23.29
C ILE A 19 -11.45 41.80 24.23
N ILE A 20 -11.96 41.96 25.46
CA ILE A 20 -12.04 40.89 26.45
C ILE A 20 -12.89 39.72 25.92
N ILE A 21 -14.04 40.00 25.31
CA ILE A 21 -14.90 38.96 24.72
C ILE A 21 -14.16 38.21 23.60
N PHE A 22 -13.44 38.91 22.72
CA PHE A 22 -12.68 38.27 21.64
C PHE A 22 -11.56 37.35 22.18
N ILE A 23 -10.85 37.79 23.22
CA ILE A 23 -9.83 36.97 23.90
C ILE A 23 -10.46 35.74 24.56
N LEU A 24 -11.60 35.90 25.24
CA LEU A 24 -12.29 34.76 25.85
C LEU A 24 -12.79 33.76 24.80
N LEU A 25 -13.38 34.24 23.70
CA LEU A 25 -13.81 33.40 22.59
C LEU A 25 -12.63 32.68 21.93
N SER A 26 -11.48 33.33 21.75
CA SER A 26 -10.29 32.68 21.19
C SER A 26 -9.73 31.60 22.13
N VAL A 27 -9.70 31.85 23.44
CA VAL A 27 -9.26 30.86 24.45
C VAL A 27 -10.21 29.67 24.51
N ILE A 28 -11.53 29.91 24.45
CA ILE A 28 -12.56 28.86 24.40
C ILE A 28 -12.41 28.06 23.11
N PHE A 29 -12.26 28.72 21.96
CA PHE A 29 -12.04 28.08 20.67
C PHE A 29 -10.80 27.17 20.69
N ILE A 30 -9.66 27.68 21.19
CA ILE A 30 -8.43 26.88 21.33
C ILE A 30 -8.65 25.69 22.27
N ARG A 31 -9.36 25.86 23.39
CA ARG A 31 -9.69 24.75 24.30
C ARG A 31 -10.58 23.70 23.65
N ILE A 32 -11.58 24.12 22.87
CA ILE A 32 -12.47 23.22 22.12
C ILE A 32 -11.67 22.45 21.05
N VAL A 33 -10.87 23.15 20.24
CA VAL A 33 -10.03 22.52 19.22
C VAL A 33 -9.05 21.53 19.84
N ARG A 34 -8.38 21.91 20.95
CA ARG A 34 -7.46 21.04 21.67
C ARG A 34 -8.19 19.81 22.25
N ASN A 35 -9.39 19.98 22.79
CA ASN A 35 -10.19 18.87 23.31
C ASN A 35 -10.66 17.91 22.20
N ILE A 36 -11.10 18.45 21.06
CA ILE A 36 -11.45 17.66 19.88
C ILE A 36 -10.23 16.88 19.39
N TYR A 37 -9.07 17.55 19.25
CA TYR A 37 -7.84 16.91 18.83
C TYR A 37 -7.43 15.78 19.78
N ASN A 38 -7.43 16.03 21.09
CA ASN A 38 -7.04 15.02 22.09
C ASN A 38 -7.99 13.82 22.09
N ASN A 39 -9.30 14.01 21.92
CA ASN A 39 -10.26 12.90 21.82
C ASN A 39 -10.10 12.08 20.53
N THR A 40 -9.59 12.66 19.45
CA THR A 40 -9.38 11.93 18.18
C THR A 40 -8.10 11.10 18.15
N ASN A 41 -7.12 11.40 19.02
CA ASN A 41 -5.80 10.75 19.07
C ASN A 41 -5.76 9.52 20.01
N ILE A 42 -6.88 8.80 20.14
CA ILE A 42 -6.87 7.53 20.88
C ILE A 42 -6.20 6.49 19.97
N THR A 43 -4.99 6.09 20.34
CA THR A 43 -4.30 4.94 19.75
C THR A 43 -5.03 3.66 20.17
N MET A 44 -5.41 2.85 19.20
CA MET A 44 -6.07 1.57 19.44
C MET A 44 -5.25 0.42 18.87
N LYS A 45 -5.38 -0.75 19.48
CA LYS A 45 -4.70 -1.98 19.11
C LYS A 45 -5.64 -2.90 18.34
N LEU A 46 -5.24 -3.31 17.15
CA LEU A 46 -5.95 -4.32 16.37
C LEU A 46 -5.18 -5.63 16.39
N ILE A 47 -5.91 -6.74 16.46
CA ILE A 47 -5.36 -8.09 16.42
C ILE A 47 -5.63 -8.65 15.03
N VAL A 48 -4.60 -8.95 14.27
CA VAL A 48 -4.72 -9.47 12.91
C VAL A 48 -4.37 -10.94 12.93
N LYS A 49 -5.33 -11.80 12.59
CA LYS A 49 -5.16 -13.25 12.53
C LYS A 49 -5.07 -13.73 11.10
N LYS A 50 -3.97 -14.40 10.75
CA LYS A 50 -3.82 -15.08 9.46
C LYS A 50 -4.64 -16.36 9.47
N LEU A 51 -5.40 -16.62 8.39
CA LEU A 51 -6.21 -17.84 8.29
C LEU A 51 -5.40 -19.14 8.36
N GLN A 52 -4.14 -19.10 7.93
CA GLN A 52 -3.22 -20.25 7.87
C GLN A 52 -2.37 -20.40 9.15
N GLY A 53 -2.75 -19.75 10.25
CA GLY A 53 -1.98 -19.71 11.49
C GLY A 53 -1.04 -18.50 11.56
N GLY A 54 -0.85 -17.97 12.77
CA GLY A 54 -0.12 -16.72 13.03
C GLY A 54 -1.04 -15.54 13.33
N GLU A 55 -0.61 -14.71 14.26
CA GLU A 55 -1.27 -13.47 14.62
C GLU A 55 -0.25 -12.36 14.87
N CYS A 56 -0.63 -11.12 14.58
CA CYS A 56 0.16 -9.95 14.95
C CYS A 56 -0.74 -8.85 15.51
N CYS A 57 -0.18 -8.03 16.39
CA CYS A 57 -0.84 -6.83 16.85
C CYS A 57 -0.30 -5.60 16.12
N VAL A 58 -1.21 -4.72 15.70
CA VAL A 58 -0.89 -3.44 15.06
C VAL A 58 -1.54 -2.32 15.86
N GLU A 59 -0.80 -1.23 16.02
CA GLU A 59 -1.28 -0.03 16.71
C GLU A 59 -1.64 1.02 15.66
N VAL A 60 -2.86 1.52 15.75
CA VAL A 60 -3.46 2.37 14.73
C VAL A 60 -4.28 3.47 15.37
N MET A 61 -4.52 4.53 14.63
CA MET A 61 -5.42 5.60 15.00
C MET A 61 -6.73 5.47 14.21
N SER A 62 -7.78 6.15 14.66
CA SER A 62 -9.05 6.24 13.93
C SER A 62 -8.86 6.79 12.49
N THR A 63 -7.88 7.68 12.31
CA THR A 63 -7.49 8.31 11.05
C THR A 63 -6.55 7.47 10.18
N THR A 64 -6.03 6.34 10.69
CA THR A 64 -5.10 5.49 9.93
C THR A 64 -5.82 4.81 8.76
N TYR A 65 -5.19 4.81 7.59
CA TYR A 65 -5.70 4.13 6.39
C TYR A 65 -5.49 2.61 6.45
N ILE A 66 -6.38 1.84 5.82
CA ILE A 66 -6.23 0.38 5.75
C ILE A 66 -4.94 -0.01 5.01
N SER A 67 -4.52 0.75 3.99
CA SER A 67 -3.23 0.57 3.31
C SER A 67 -2.03 0.66 4.26
N GLU A 68 -2.07 1.59 5.22
CA GLU A 68 -1.04 1.75 6.26
C GLU A 68 -1.00 0.53 7.19
N ILE A 69 -2.17 0.02 7.58
CA ILE A 69 -2.28 -1.19 8.41
C ILE A 69 -1.65 -2.38 7.69
N LYS A 70 -1.93 -2.55 6.39
CA LYS A 70 -1.30 -3.61 5.59
C LYS A 70 0.22 -3.48 5.54
N ARG A 71 0.75 -2.26 5.48
CA ARG A 71 2.20 -2.03 5.54
C ARG A 71 2.79 -2.47 6.88
N GLN A 72 2.13 -2.13 8.00
CA GLN A 72 2.56 -2.62 9.31
C GLN A 72 2.52 -4.15 9.41
N ILE A 73 1.51 -4.79 8.85
CA ILE A 73 1.40 -6.24 8.78
C ILE A 73 2.52 -6.83 7.91
N SER A 74 2.85 -6.20 6.78
CA SER A 74 3.95 -6.63 5.91
C SER A 74 5.27 -6.69 6.67
N ASN A 75 5.55 -5.66 7.47
CA ASN A 75 6.77 -5.60 8.28
C ASN A 75 6.81 -6.67 9.38
N LYS A 76 5.66 -7.07 9.94
CA LYS A 76 5.56 -8.02 11.06
C LYS A 76 5.43 -9.48 10.62
N LEU A 77 4.75 -9.75 9.52
CA LEU A 77 4.46 -11.10 9.03
C LEU A 77 5.21 -11.47 7.74
N HIS A 78 5.95 -10.53 7.15
CA HIS A 78 6.67 -10.71 5.88
C HIS A 78 5.75 -11.15 4.73
N ILE A 79 4.56 -10.56 4.65
CA ILE A 79 3.58 -10.80 3.59
C ILE A 79 3.43 -9.52 2.76
N PRO A 80 3.70 -9.54 1.44
CA PRO A 80 3.58 -8.36 0.60
C PRO A 80 2.18 -7.74 0.65
N VAL A 81 2.07 -6.40 0.56
CA VAL A 81 0.82 -5.65 0.78
C VAL A 81 -0.27 -6.03 -0.22
N GLU A 82 0.11 -6.28 -1.46
CA GLU A 82 -0.71 -6.70 -2.59
C GLU A 82 -1.33 -8.09 -2.39
N GLU A 83 -0.65 -8.97 -1.66
CA GLU A 83 -1.14 -10.29 -1.29
C GLU A 83 -2.11 -10.22 -0.10
N GLN A 84 -2.15 -9.11 0.63
CA GLN A 84 -2.98 -9.00 1.83
C GLN A 84 -4.43 -8.60 1.51
N LYS A 85 -5.38 -9.40 2.00
CA LYS A 85 -6.80 -9.05 2.06
C LYS A 85 -7.27 -9.09 3.50
N LEU A 86 -7.57 -7.91 4.05
CA LEU A 86 -8.13 -7.78 5.39
C LEU A 86 -9.65 -7.90 5.37
N LEU A 87 -10.17 -8.67 6.32
CA LEU A 87 -11.61 -8.85 6.51
C LEU A 87 -12.00 -8.58 7.95
N PHE A 88 -13.13 -7.90 8.10
CA PHE A 88 -13.83 -7.71 9.37
C PHE A 88 -15.23 -8.30 9.25
N MET A 89 -15.58 -9.25 10.12
CA MET A 89 -16.89 -9.94 10.10
C MET A 89 -17.28 -10.46 8.70
N GLY A 90 -16.31 -11.02 7.97
CA GLY A 90 -16.51 -11.53 6.61
C GLY A 90 -16.55 -10.48 5.49
N ARG A 91 -16.51 -9.18 5.83
CA ARG A 91 -16.47 -8.08 4.84
C ARG A 91 -15.05 -7.62 4.61
N SER A 92 -14.67 -7.41 3.35
CA SER A 92 -13.35 -6.88 2.99
C SER A 92 -13.22 -5.41 3.37
N LEU A 93 -12.07 -5.05 3.93
CA LEU A 93 -11.69 -3.67 4.16
C LEU A 93 -11.02 -3.11 2.89
N ALA A 94 -11.42 -1.92 2.50
CA ALA A 94 -10.90 -1.19 1.35
C ALA A 94 -9.71 -0.30 1.73
N ASP A 95 -8.70 -0.23 0.87
CA ASP A 95 -7.39 0.36 1.15
C ASP A 95 -7.43 1.89 1.24
N GLU A 96 -8.34 2.50 0.48
CA GLU A 96 -8.60 3.94 0.43
C GLU A 96 -9.40 4.47 1.63
N LYS A 97 -9.87 3.58 2.51
CA LYS A 97 -10.65 3.96 3.70
C LYS A 97 -9.78 4.01 4.95
N THR A 98 -10.15 4.88 5.88
CA THR A 98 -9.58 4.96 7.23
C THR A 98 -10.31 4.03 8.19
N VAL A 99 -9.74 3.71 9.35
CA VAL A 99 -10.42 2.83 10.33
C VAL A 99 -11.75 3.40 10.83
N GLN A 100 -11.85 4.73 11.00
CA GLN A 100 -13.11 5.41 11.35
C GLN A 100 -14.25 5.19 10.34
N ALA A 101 -13.95 4.78 9.10
CA ALA A 101 -14.98 4.43 8.11
C ALA A 101 -15.67 3.09 8.44
N TYR A 102 -15.16 2.36 9.43
CA TYR A 102 -15.71 1.11 9.96
C TYR A 102 -16.00 1.28 11.47
N PRO A 103 -17.15 1.86 11.85
CA PRO A 103 -17.43 2.26 13.25
C PRO A 103 -17.44 1.12 14.28
N LEU A 104 -17.56 -0.12 13.81
CA LEU A 104 -17.53 -1.32 14.64
C LEU A 104 -16.10 -1.78 14.99
N ILE A 105 -15.08 -1.25 14.31
CA ILE A 105 -13.69 -1.51 14.63
C ILE A 105 -13.28 -0.59 15.79
N LYS A 106 -13.03 -1.20 16.94
CA LYS A 106 -12.59 -0.56 18.18
C LYS A 106 -11.28 -1.19 18.68
N ASP A 107 -10.77 -0.66 19.78
CA ASP A 107 -9.64 -1.26 20.49
C ASP A 107 -9.88 -2.75 20.81
N GLY A 108 -8.86 -3.58 20.56
CA GLY A 108 -8.90 -5.03 20.72
C GLY A 108 -9.64 -5.79 19.61
N THR A 109 -10.12 -5.12 18.55
CA THR A 109 -10.87 -5.79 17.48
C THR A 109 -9.99 -6.79 16.72
N ARG A 110 -10.55 -7.98 16.46
CA ARG A 110 -9.92 -9.03 15.65
C ARG A 110 -10.27 -8.88 14.17
N LEU A 111 -9.25 -8.73 13.35
CA LEU A 111 -9.32 -8.77 11.89
C LEU A 111 -8.80 -10.11 11.37
N ASN A 112 -9.36 -10.58 10.27
CA ASN A 112 -8.87 -11.76 9.56
C ASN A 112 -8.03 -11.33 8.36
N LEU A 113 -6.84 -11.92 8.21
CA LEU A 113 -5.96 -11.76 7.06
C LEU A 113 -6.05 -12.99 6.16
N VAL A 114 -6.52 -12.77 4.94
CA VAL A 114 -6.42 -13.72 3.83
C VAL A 114 -5.21 -13.32 2.99
N VAL A 115 -4.32 -14.28 2.75
CA VAL A 115 -3.22 -14.12 1.80
C VAL A 115 -3.70 -14.59 0.43
N LYS A 116 -3.82 -13.65 -0.51
CA LYS A 116 -4.02 -13.93 -1.92
C LYS A 116 -2.65 -14.22 -2.51
N LYS A 117 -2.42 -15.45 -2.91
CA LYS A 117 -1.25 -15.74 -3.74
C LYS A 117 -1.49 -15.12 -5.12
N PRO A 118 -0.50 -14.43 -5.72
CA PRO A 118 -0.58 -14.08 -7.12
C PRO A 118 -0.80 -15.36 -7.94
N ASP A 119 -1.51 -15.22 -9.06
CA ASP A 119 -1.63 -16.33 -10.00
C ASP A 119 -0.22 -16.72 -10.44
N GLY A 120 0.09 -18.02 -10.40
CA GLY A 120 1.32 -18.52 -11.00
C GLY A 120 1.30 -18.26 -12.51
N LEU A 121 2.47 -18.37 -13.15
CA LEU A 121 2.58 -18.23 -14.59
C LEU A 121 1.56 -19.13 -15.33
N TYR A 122 1.33 -20.33 -14.82
CA TYR A 122 0.35 -21.26 -15.39
C TYR A 122 -1.09 -20.72 -15.32
N GLU A 123 -1.56 -20.31 -14.14
CA GLU A 123 -2.90 -19.77 -13.94
C GLU A 123 -3.11 -18.46 -14.70
N ALA A 124 -2.11 -17.58 -14.72
CA ALA A 124 -2.13 -16.34 -15.49
C ALA A 124 -2.25 -16.64 -17.00
N SER A 125 -1.48 -17.62 -17.49
CA SER A 125 -1.51 -18.05 -18.89
C SER A 125 -2.86 -18.65 -19.27
N LEU A 126 -3.44 -19.50 -18.42
CA LEU A 126 -4.78 -20.05 -18.63
C LEU A 126 -5.83 -18.94 -18.77
N LYS A 127 -5.84 -17.96 -17.87
CA LYS A 127 -6.77 -16.83 -17.93
C LYS A 127 -6.58 -16.01 -19.19
N TYR A 128 -5.33 -15.76 -19.58
CA TYR A 128 -4.99 -15.03 -20.80
C TYR A 128 -5.50 -15.76 -22.05
N PHE A 129 -5.21 -17.06 -22.20
CA PHE A 129 -5.64 -17.86 -23.35
C PHE A 129 -7.16 -18.01 -23.44
N LYS A 130 -7.85 -18.19 -22.31
CA LYS A 130 -9.32 -18.19 -22.28
C LYS A 130 -9.89 -16.84 -22.71
N LYS A 131 -9.26 -15.72 -22.31
CA LYS A 131 -9.67 -14.37 -22.73
C LYS A 131 -9.48 -14.15 -24.24
N LEU A 132 -8.55 -14.86 -24.87
CA LEU A 132 -8.38 -14.89 -26.32
C LEU A 132 -9.41 -15.76 -27.05
N GLY A 133 -10.35 -16.38 -26.34
CA GLY A 133 -11.44 -17.18 -26.92
C GLY A 133 -11.11 -18.66 -27.11
N MET A 134 -10.00 -19.16 -26.56
CA MET A 134 -9.64 -20.59 -26.60
C MET A 134 -10.55 -21.41 -25.69
N SER A 135 -10.82 -22.65 -26.07
CA SER A 135 -11.52 -23.61 -25.19
C SER A 135 -10.68 -23.98 -23.97
N ASP A 136 -11.32 -24.50 -22.91
CA ASP A 136 -10.62 -24.89 -21.68
C ASP A 136 -9.46 -25.88 -21.94
N VAL A 137 -9.68 -26.85 -22.84
CA VAL A 137 -8.69 -27.88 -23.17
C VAL A 137 -7.52 -27.30 -23.98
N GLU A 138 -7.80 -26.44 -24.95
CA GLU A 138 -6.77 -25.78 -25.76
C GLU A 138 -5.93 -24.81 -24.93
N ALA A 139 -6.57 -24.05 -24.04
CA ALA A 139 -5.88 -23.16 -23.10
C ALA A 139 -4.95 -23.96 -22.17
N MET A 140 -5.40 -25.10 -21.64
CA MET A 140 -4.58 -25.99 -20.81
C MET A 140 -3.37 -26.54 -21.56
N ASN A 141 -3.56 -27.07 -22.77
CA ASN A 141 -2.46 -27.59 -23.57
C ASN A 141 -1.43 -26.51 -23.90
N THR A 142 -1.89 -25.30 -24.23
CA THR A 142 -1.02 -24.17 -24.55
C THR A 142 -0.27 -23.66 -23.32
N ALA A 143 -0.94 -23.56 -22.17
CA ALA A 143 -0.30 -23.19 -20.91
C ALA A 143 0.76 -24.22 -20.50
N ASN A 144 0.48 -25.52 -20.60
CA ASN A 144 1.47 -26.57 -20.34
C ASN A 144 2.68 -26.49 -21.27
N ARG A 145 2.47 -26.20 -22.56
CA ARG A 145 3.55 -25.99 -23.52
C ARG A 145 4.40 -24.77 -23.16
N LEU A 146 3.77 -23.67 -22.77
CA LEU A 146 4.48 -22.47 -22.31
C LEU A 146 5.32 -22.77 -21.07
N MET A 147 4.76 -23.46 -20.07
CA MET A 147 5.51 -23.83 -18.86
C MET A 147 6.75 -24.67 -19.19
N LYS A 148 6.64 -25.60 -20.13
CA LYS A 148 7.79 -26.40 -20.59
C LYS A 148 8.86 -25.53 -21.25
N VAL A 149 8.48 -24.62 -22.15
CA VAL A 149 9.44 -23.71 -22.80
C VAL A 149 10.13 -22.81 -21.78
N VAL A 150 9.39 -22.30 -20.80
CA VAL A 150 9.96 -21.45 -19.73
C VAL A 150 10.94 -22.26 -18.87
N GLN A 151 10.58 -23.47 -18.47
CA GLN A 151 11.47 -24.34 -17.70
C GLN A 151 12.75 -24.67 -18.48
N ASP A 152 12.61 -25.05 -19.76
CA ASP A 152 13.76 -25.40 -20.62
C ASP A 152 14.69 -24.21 -20.85
N LYS A 153 14.14 -22.99 -20.94
CA LYS A 153 14.94 -21.77 -21.04
C LYS A 153 15.62 -21.45 -19.71
N PHE A 154 14.88 -21.52 -18.59
CA PHE A 154 15.41 -21.22 -17.26
C PHE A 154 16.57 -22.13 -16.89
N ASN A 155 16.45 -23.43 -17.18
CA ASN A 155 17.50 -24.43 -16.93
C ASN A 155 18.79 -24.18 -17.76
N LYS A 156 18.73 -23.35 -18.79
CA LYS A 156 19.86 -22.99 -19.65
C LYS A 156 20.48 -21.64 -19.29
N LEU A 157 19.89 -20.88 -18.37
CA LEU A 157 20.43 -19.60 -17.93
C LEU A 157 21.63 -19.82 -17.01
N SER A 158 22.68 -19.03 -17.20
CA SER A 158 23.79 -18.97 -16.25
C SER A 158 23.39 -18.15 -15.02
N TRP A 159 24.17 -18.24 -13.95
CA TRP A 159 23.98 -17.41 -12.77
C TRP A 159 24.12 -15.90 -13.08
N ASP A 160 25.03 -15.53 -13.99
CA ASP A 160 25.21 -14.16 -14.44
C ASP A 160 23.98 -13.64 -15.21
N ASP A 161 23.37 -14.49 -16.04
CA ASP A 161 22.12 -14.15 -16.73
C ASP A 161 20.97 -13.95 -15.74
N ILE A 162 20.89 -14.81 -14.71
CA ILE A 162 19.87 -14.71 -13.65
C ILE A 162 20.05 -13.42 -12.86
N GLU A 163 21.29 -13.06 -12.52
CA GLU A 163 21.59 -11.82 -11.80
C GLU A 163 21.22 -10.59 -12.62
N ARG A 164 21.55 -10.59 -13.92
CA ARG A 164 21.15 -9.53 -14.85
C ARG A 164 19.62 -9.39 -14.93
N LEU A 165 18.90 -10.50 -15.10
CA LEU A 165 17.44 -10.51 -15.14
C LEU A 165 16.82 -10.01 -13.81
N SER A 166 17.39 -10.42 -12.67
CA SER A 166 16.96 -9.97 -11.34
C SER A 166 17.13 -8.46 -11.18
N MET A 167 18.28 -7.93 -11.59
CA MET A 167 18.56 -6.49 -11.53
C MET A 167 17.61 -5.70 -12.43
N ASP A 168 17.38 -6.17 -13.66
CA ASP A 168 16.47 -5.51 -14.59
C ASP A 168 15.03 -5.45 -14.02
N CYS A 169 14.56 -6.54 -13.40
CA CYS A 169 13.26 -6.54 -12.70
C CYS A 169 13.18 -5.51 -11.56
N ILE A 170 14.22 -5.38 -10.74
CA ILE A 170 14.26 -4.41 -9.62
C ILE A 170 14.28 -2.96 -10.14
N LEU A 171 14.95 -2.73 -11.27
CA LEU A 171 15.06 -1.41 -11.88
C LEU A 171 13.74 -0.98 -12.53
N ASP A 172 13.04 -1.89 -13.20
CA ASP A 172 11.72 -1.66 -13.79
C ASP A 172 10.68 -1.28 -12.72
N GLU A 173 10.66 -1.96 -11.57
CA GLU A 173 9.77 -1.63 -10.44
C GLU A 173 10.01 -0.21 -9.89
N ARG A 174 11.24 0.31 -10.03
CA ARG A 174 11.63 1.65 -9.56
C ARG A 174 11.55 2.71 -10.65
N GLY A 175 11.20 2.35 -11.89
CA GLY A 175 11.18 3.26 -13.04
C GLY A 175 12.54 3.85 -13.38
N GLN A 176 13.64 3.14 -13.09
CA GLN A 176 15.00 3.59 -13.34
C GLN A 176 15.63 2.81 -14.50
N SER A 177 16.33 3.50 -15.40
CA SER A 177 17.11 2.86 -16.47
C SER A 177 18.47 2.39 -15.93
N ARG A 178 19.01 1.30 -16.47
CA ARG A 178 20.36 0.81 -16.11
C ARG A 178 21.38 1.93 -16.35
N PRO A 179 22.30 2.22 -15.39
CA PRO A 179 23.42 3.11 -15.68
C PRO A 179 24.25 2.50 -16.82
N HIS A 180 24.62 3.34 -17.79
CA HIS A 180 25.42 2.92 -18.95
C HIS A 180 26.74 2.35 -18.44
N VAL A 181 27.00 1.07 -18.69
CA VAL A 181 28.30 0.46 -18.42
C VAL A 181 29.23 0.99 -19.52
N GLU A 182 30.11 1.93 -19.16
CA GLU A 182 31.25 2.28 -20.02
C GLU A 182 32.21 1.09 -20.02
N ASN A 183 32.31 0.47 -21.20
CA ASN A 183 33.34 -0.42 -21.70
C ASN A 183 34.11 -1.28 -20.69
N GLU A 184 33.93 -2.59 -20.83
CA GLU A 184 34.94 -3.58 -20.46
C GLU A 184 36.29 -3.13 -21.04
N THR A 185 37.17 -2.59 -20.19
CA THR A 185 38.60 -2.56 -20.53
C THR A 185 39.02 -4.02 -20.62
N GLU A 186 39.25 -4.46 -21.85
CA GLU A 186 40.06 -5.63 -22.19
C GLU A 186 41.24 -5.69 -21.22
N CYS A 187 41.27 -6.70 -20.36
CA CYS A 187 42.51 -7.15 -19.73
C CYS A 187 43.31 -7.98 -20.75
N ASP A 188 43.56 -7.40 -21.92
CA ASP A 188 44.66 -7.81 -22.77
C ASP A 188 45.83 -6.89 -22.45
N ASP A 189 47.00 -7.48 -22.25
CA ASP A 189 48.29 -6.84 -21.96
C ASP A 189 48.54 -6.36 -20.52
N MET A 190 48.86 -7.32 -19.64
CA MET A 190 49.90 -7.10 -18.65
C MET A 190 50.92 -8.25 -18.62
N PHE A 191 51.83 -8.21 -19.60
CA PHE A 191 53.25 -8.59 -19.58
C PHE A 191 53.62 -9.88 -18.82
N ASN A 192 53.93 -10.99 -19.52
CA ASN A 192 55.28 -11.26 -20.05
C ASN A 192 56.40 -10.74 -19.15
N LEU A 193 56.83 -11.60 -18.21
CA LEU A 193 58.20 -11.76 -17.73
C LEU A 193 58.40 -13.21 -17.25
#